data_AF-A0A9E4BFI8-F1
#
_entry.id   AF-A0A9E4BFI8-F1
#
_cell.length_a   1.000
_cell.length_b   1.000
_cell.length_c   1.000
_cell.angle_alpha   90.00
_cell.angle_beta   90.00
_cell.angle_gamma   90.00
#
_symmetry.space_group_name_H-M   'P 1'
#
loop_
_entity.id
_entity.type
_entity.pdbx_description
1 polymer ?
#
loop_
_entity_poly.entity_id
_entity_poly.type
_entity_poly.pdbx_seq_one_letter_code
_entity_poly.pdbx_strand_id
1 'polypeptide(L)'
;MSRTLRYLTVLLLLFACSGKEKPLTPDTSDGNGQQEKPLLSDDKFGADINPTGNPIGGGEGYNRLLDPSEYLVTNRMELFDALQFAGTNQIVYIVDTARIDLTGHQNIAIRGGVTLASGRGKPGSQGALLYSNQLETLPLFVATGPNIR
;
A
#
# COMPACT_ATOMS: atom_id res chain seq x y z
N MET A 1 -52.67 36.35 -11.61
CA MET A 1 -52.46 37.77 -11.99
C MET A 1 -50.96 38.06 -11.83
N SER A 2 -50.18 38.05 -12.92
CA SER A 2 -49.71 39.25 -13.67
C SER A 2 -48.80 40.13 -12.78
N ARG A 3 -47.51 40.37 -13.04
CA ARG A 3 -46.92 41.06 -14.22
C ARG A 3 -45.36 40.90 -14.26
N THR A 4 -44.82 40.44 -15.39
CA THR A 4 -43.95 41.15 -16.39
C THR A 4 -42.43 41.17 -16.17
N LEU A 5 -41.79 40.21 -16.85
CA LEU A 5 -40.63 40.30 -17.74
C LEU A 5 -40.03 41.70 -18.04
N ARG A 6 -38.72 41.87 -17.80
CA ARG A 6 -37.84 42.75 -18.58
C ARG A 6 -36.48 42.08 -18.84
N TYR A 7 -36.03 42.27 -20.07
CA TYR A 7 -34.91 41.67 -20.78
C TYR A 7 -33.53 42.18 -20.34
N LEU A 8 -32.51 41.47 -20.84
CA LEU A 8 -31.13 41.94 -21.13
C LEU A 8 -30.20 41.91 -19.89
N THR A 9 -29.07 41.20 -19.86
CA THR A 9 -28.05 41.01 -20.91
C THR A 9 -27.22 39.77 -20.60
N VAL A 10 -27.01 38.90 -21.60
CA VAL A 10 -26.03 37.81 -21.56
C VAL A 10 -24.65 38.43 -21.82
N LEU A 11 -23.69 38.25 -20.92
CA LEU A 11 -22.27 38.47 -21.20
C LEU A 11 -21.49 37.20 -20.84
N LEU A 12 -21.33 36.34 -21.84
CA LEU A 12 -20.49 35.15 -21.84
C LEU A 12 -19.04 35.61 -22.03
N LEU A 13 -18.24 35.61 -20.96
CA LEU A 13 -16.78 35.82 -21.04
C LEU A 13 -16.08 34.46 -21.09
N LEU A 14 -15.80 34.00 -22.31
CA LEU A 14 -14.86 32.92 -22.59
C LEU A 14 -13.43 33.44 -22.38
N PHE A 15 -12.87 33.22 -21.19
CA PHE A 15 -11.44 33.34 -20.99
C PHE A 15 -10.75 32.06 -21.47
N ALA A 16 -10.19 32.11 -22.67
CA ALA A 16 -9.25 31.10 -23.13
C ALA A 16 -7.95 31.22 -22.33
N CYS A 17 -7.61 30.19 -21.55
CA CYS A 17 -6.28 30.04 -20.95
C CYS A 17 -5.27 29.72 -22.05
N SER A 18 -4.65 30.75 -22.64
CA SER A 18 -3.44 30.58 -23.44
C SER A 18 -2.24 30.65 -22.49
N GLY A 19 -1.89 29.50 -21.90
CA GLY A 19 -0.64 29.35 -21.18
C GLY A 19 0.50 29.31 -22.20
N LYS A 20 1.33 30.36 -22.23
CA LYS A 20 2.59 30.32 -22.96
C LYS A 20 3.55 29.42 -22.20
N GLU A 21 3.91 28.28 -22.79
CA GLU A 21 5.03 27.47 -22.30
C GLU A 21 6.30 28.32 -22.38
N LYS A 22 6.89 28.64 -21.23
CA LYS A 22 8.23 29.22 -21.15
C LYS A 22 9.23 28.08 -21.34
N PRO A 23 10.16 28.17 -22.31
CA PRO A 23 11.27 27.25 -22.41
C PRO A 23 12.09 27.28 -21.12
N LEU A 24 12.37 26.12 -20.54
CA LEU A 24 13.30 26.00 -19.43
C LEU A 24 14.69 26.36 -19.95
N THR A 25 15.16 27.55 -19.56
CA THR A 25 16.57 27.92 -19.69
C THR A 25 17.27 27.55 -18.37
N PRO A 26 18.50 27.05 -18.42
CA PRO A 26 19.25 26.73 -17.21
C PRO A 26 19.59 28.05 -16.51
N ASP A 27 19.06 28.23 -15.31
CA ASP A 27 19.28 29.42 -14.51
C ASP A 27 20.62 29.27 -13.76
N THR A 28 21.65 29.94 -14.29
CA THR A 28 22.89 30.18 -13.54
C THR A 28 22.82 31.61 -13.05
N SER A 29 22.50 31.82 -11.77
CA SER A 29 22.79 33.09 -11.11
C SER A 29 23.07 32.93 -9.63
N ASP A 30 24.25 33.43 -9.26
CA ASP A 30 24.74 33.62 -7.92
C ASP A 30 23.95 34.71 -7.18
N GLY A 31 23.77 34.57 -5.86
CA GLY A 31 23.51 35.73 -4.99
C GLY A 31 22.48 35.56 -3.87
N ASN A 32 22.93 34.94 -2.78
CA ASN A 32 22.66 35.31 -1.38
C ASN A 32 21.21 35.63 -0.95
N GLY A 33 20.49 34.58 -0.56
CA GLY A 33 19.35 34.62 0.35
C GLY A 33 19.24 33.29 1.05
N GLN A 34 19.54 33.23 2.36
CA GLN A 34 19.44 32.02 3.17
C GLN A 34 17.95 31.68 3.42
N GLN A 35 17.27 31.18 2.39
CA GLN A 35 16.24 30.18 2.58
C GLN A 35 16.99 28.85 2.55
N GLU A 36 17.18 28.21 3.71
CA GLU A 36 17.59 26.83 3.75
C GLU A 36 16.49 26.00 3.09
N LYS A 37 16.56 25.91 1.75
CA LYS A 37 16.00 24.80 0.99
C LYS A 37 16.46 23.57 1.77
N PRO A 38 15.55 22.70 2.25
CA PRO A 38 15.96 21.45 2.85
C PRO A 38 16.93 20.81 1.87
N LEU A 39 18.21 20.73 2.26
CA LEU A 39 19.16 19.92 1.54
C LEU A 39 18.58 18.52 1.70
N LEU A 40 17.93 18.03 0.66
CA LEU A 40 17.71 16.61 0.51
C LEU A 40 19.10 16.03 0.27
N SER A 41 19.87 15.91 1.35
CA SER A 41 21.29 15.55 1.35
C SER A 41 21.43 14.05 1.20
N ASP A 42 20.79 13.49 0.17
CA ASP A 42 20.91 12.13 -0.29
C ASP A 42 20.08 12.01 -1.57
N ASP A 43 20.72 12.06 -2.73
CA ASP A 43 20.13 11.82 -4.07
C ASP A 43 19.66 10.36 -4.26
N LYS A 44 19.21 9.71 -3.20
CA LYS A 44 18.79 8.32 -3.20
C LYS A 44 17.31 8.28 -3.58
N PHE A 45 17.00 7.56 -4.64
CA PHE A 45 15.64 7.31 -5.10
C PHE A 45 15.51 5.81 -5.39
N GLY A 46 14.33 5.23 -5.15
CA GLY A 46 14.08 3.81 -5.45
C GLY A 46 14.39 2.85 -4.28
N ALA A 47 14.65 1.58 -4.62
CA ALA A 47 14.83 0.50 -3.65
C ALA A 47 16.10 0.61 -2.78
N ASP A 48 17.03 1.49 -3.16
CA ASP A 48 18.27 1.77 -2.40
C ASP A 48 18.00 2.48 -1.07
N ILE A 49 16.84 3.14 -0.92
CA ILE A 49 16.38 3.67 0.37
C ILE A 49 15.67 2.56 1.14
N ASN A 50 16.44 1.76 1.86
CA ASN A 50 15.91 0.80 2.82
C ASN A 50 16.28 1.21 4.25
N PRO A 51 15.47 2.05 4.92
CA PRO A 51 15.81 2.55 6.26
C PRO A 51 15.80 1.44 7.32
N THR A 52 15.23 0.28 7.00
CA THR A 52 15.14 -0.86 7.93
C THR A 52 16.36 -1.77 7.88
N GLY A 53 17.17 -1.69 6.82
CA GLY A 53 18.23 -2.66 6.51
C GLY A 53 17.74 -4.08 6.17
N ASN A 54 16.44 -4.35 6.31
CA ASN A 54 15.83 -5.66 6.02
C ASN A 54 15.39 -5.74 4.55
N PRO A 55 15.62 -6.85 3.85
CA PRO A 55 15.11 -7.05 2.50
C PRO A 55 13.63 -6.68 2.36
N ILE A 56 13.34 -5.73 1.48
CA ILE A 56 11.96 -5.31 1.19
C ILE A 56 11.21 -6.51 0.61
N GLY A 57 10.05 -6.83 1.16
CA GLY A 57 9.26 -8.01 0.78
C GLY A 57 9.64 -9.32 1.50
N GLY A 58 10.56 -9.29 2.47
CA GLY A 58 10.76 -10.38 3.42
C GLY A 58 11.61 -11.55 2.94
N GLY A 59 12.40 -11.39 1.87
CA GLY A 59 13.24 -12.45 1.28
C GLY A 59 14.46 -12.87 2.11
N GLU A 60 15.41 -13.55 1.47
CA GLU A 60 16.67 -13.99 2.11
C GLU A 60 17.38 -12.82 2.81
N GLY A 61 17.79 -13.02 4.07
CA GLY A 61 18.39 -11.98 4.91
C GLY A 61 17.38 -11.16 5.73
N TYR A 62 16.08 -11.40 5.57
CA TYR A 62 15.06 -10.81 6.43
C TYR A 62 15.14 -11.36 7.85
N ASN A 63 15.28 -10.47 8.82
CA ASN A 63 15.58 -10.85 10.21
C ASN A 63 14.39 -10.77 11.17
N ARG A 64 13.29 -10.11 10.77
CA ARG A 64 12.06 -10.03 11.59
C ARG A 64 11.19 -11.26 11.35
N LEU A 65 11.80 -12.43 11.53
CA LEU A 65 11.15 -13.72 11.38
C LEU A 65 10.17 -13.94 12.53
N LEU A 66 9.07 -14.61 12.22
CA LEU A 66 8.09 -15.05 13.21
C LEU A 66 8.12 -16.57 13.30
N ASP A 67 7.95 -17.07 14.52
CA ASP A 67 7.77 -18.48 14.76
C ASP A 67 6.29 -18.86 14.62
N PRO A 68 6.00 -20.14 14.30
CA PRO A 68 4.64 -20.66 14.36
C PRO A 68 3.96 -20.32 15.68
N SER A 69 2.66 -20.02 15.61
CA SER A 69 1.87 -19.54 16.74
C SER A 69 0.64 -20.41 16.98
N GLU A 70 -0.24 -19.98 17.89
CA GLU A 70 -1.50 -20.66 18.22
C GLU A 70 -2.38 -20.91 16.97
N TYR A 71 -2.49 -19.93 16.07
CA TYR A 71 -3.17 -20.13 14.79
C TYR A 71 -2.17 -20.63 13.75
N LEU A 72 -2.12 -21.96 13.57
CA LEU A 72 -1.37 -22.62 12.52
C LEU A 72 -2.30 -23.04 11.38
N VAL A 73 -2.16 -22.38 10.23
CA VAL A 73 -3.08 -22.51 9.09
C VAL A 73 -2.42 -23.29 7.95
N THR A 74 -3.14 -24.27 7.42
CA THR A 74 -2.70 -25.13 6.30
C THR A 74 -3.58 -24.96 5.06
N ASN A 75 -4.82 -24.51 5.21
CA ASN A 75 -5.80 -24.44 4.13
C ASN A 75 -6.71 -23.20 4.25
N ARG A 76 -7.54 -22.99 3.23
CA ARG A 76 -8.42 -21.82 3.10
C ARG A 76 -9.43 -21.69 4.25
N MET A 77 -10.02 -22.80 4.69
CA MET A 77 -11.06 -22.76 5.72
C MET A 77 -10.44 -22.35 7.07
N GLU A 78 -9.32 -22.96 7.43
CA GLU A 78 -8.53 -22.57 8.59
C GLU A 78 -8.07 -21.11 8.54
N LEU A 79 -7.72 -20.60 7.35
CA LEU A 79 -7.35 -19.19 7.19
C LEU A 79 -8.53 -18.27 7.55
N PHE A 80 -9.73 -18.57 7.06
CA PHE A 80 -10.91 -17.75 7.35
C PHE A 80 -11.31 -17.82 8.82
N ASP A 81 -11.29 -19.02 9.42
CA ASP A 81 -11.56 -19.19 10.84
C ASP A 81 -10.53 -18.44 11.69
N ALA A 82 -9.23 -18.61 11.39
CA ALA A 82 -8.17 -17.91 12.10
C ALA A 82 -8.29 -16.39 11.99
N LEU A 83 -8.56 -15.83 10.82
CA LEU A 83 -8.75 -14.39 10.64
C LEU A 83 -10.03 -13.88 11.35
N GLN A 84 -11.07 -14.72 11.43
CA GLN A 84 -12.27 -14.39 12.18
C GLN A 84 -11.99 -14.32 13.69
N PHE A 85 -11.20 -15.23 14.24
CA PHE A 85 -11.00 -15.35 15.70
C PHE A 85 -9.76 -14.61 16.23
N ALA A 86 -8.69 -14.46 15.46
CA ALA A 86 -7.44 -13.83 15.90
C ALA A 86 -7.61 -12.37 16.33
N GLY A 87 -7.37 -12.08 17.60
CA GLY A 87 -7.40 -10.77 18.22
C GLY A 87 -6.10 -9.96 18.09
N THR A 88 -6.09 -8.84 18.80
CA THR A 88 -4.93 -7.94 18.86
C THR A 88 -3.70 -8.67 19.41
N ASN A 89 -2.55 -8.45 18.77
CA ASN A 89 -1.25 -9.07 19.06
C ASN A 89 -1.18 -10.59 18.79
N GLN A 90 -2.22 -11.19 18.20
CA GLN A 90 -2.15 -12.59 17.77
C GLN A 90 -1.62 -12.69 16.33
N ILE A 91 -0.96 -13.81 16.08
CA ILE A 91 -0.37 -14.14 14.79
C ILE A 91 -1.25 -15.23 14.17
N VAL A 92 -1.59 -15.06 12.90
CA VAL A 92 -2.10 -16.12 12.04
C VAL A 92 -0.92 -16.60 11.20
N TYR A 93 -0.36 -17.74 11.57
CA TYR A 93 0.82 -18.30 10.91
C TYR A 93 0.40 -19.35 9.89
N ILE A 94 0.69 -19.10 8.62
CA ILE A 94 0.43 -20.03 7.54
C ILE A 94 1.66 -20.91 7.35
N VAL A 95 1.46 -22.23 7.31
CA VAL A 95 2.53 -23.19 7.05
C VAL A 95 3.32 -22.79 5.81
N ASP A 96 4.64 -22.78 5.93
CA ASP A 96 5.58 -22.24 4.96
C ASP A 96 5.43 -22.79 3.53
N THR A 97 4.96 -24.02 3.38
CA THR A 97 4.78 -24.70 2.09
C THR A 97 3.36 -24.62 1.55
N ALA A 98 2.43 -24.00 2.30
CA ALA A 98 1.03 -23.94 1.93
C ALA A 98 0.82 -23.13 0.65
N ARG A 99 -0.06 -23.63 -0.20
CA ARG A 99 -0.55 -22.95 -1.41
C ARG A 99 -2.07 -22.88 -1.29
N ILE A 100 -2.59 -21.70 -1.00
CA ILE A 100 -4.01 -21.49 -0.71
C ILE A 100 -4.65 -20.69 -1.84
N ASP A 101 -5.56 -21.35 -2.53
CA ASP A 101 -6.38 -20.75 -3.57
C ASP A 101 -7.55 -19.96 -2.96
N LEU A 102 -7.52 -18.65 -3.16
CA LEU A 102 -8.53 -17.68 -2.74
C LEU A 102 -9.32 -17.14 -3.96
N THR A 103 -9.30 -17.83 -5.09
CA THR A 103 -10.13 -17.49 -6.26
C THR A 103 -11.59 -17.41 -5.87
N GLY A 104 -12.28 -16.35 -6.32
CA GLY A 104 -13.66 -16.05 -5.95
C GLY A 104 -13.82 -15.34 -4.61
N HIS A 105 -12.72 -15.06 -3.90
CA HIS A 105 -12.71 -14.29 -2.66
C HIS A 105 -12.02 -12.94 -2.86
N GLN A 106 -12.55 -11.91 -2.21
CA GLN A 106 -12.02 -10.55 -2.20
C GLN A 106 -12.39 -9.88 -0.89
N ASN A 107 -11.72 -8.77 -0.56
CA ASN A 107 -11.96 -8.03 0.68
C ASN A 107 -11.86 -8.90 1.95
N ILE A 108 -10.94 -9.87 1.96
CA ILE A 108 -10.71 -10.71 3.14
C ILE A 108 -10.15 -9.81 4.26
N ALA A 109 -10.93 -9.64 5.32
CA ALA A 109 -10.59 -8.70 6.39
C ALA A 109 -9.46 -9.23 7.28
N ILE A 110 -8.46 -8.38 7.52
CA ILE A 110 -7.49 -8.57 8.60
C ILE A 110 -7.81 -7.51 9.66
N ARG A 111 -8.04 -7.97 10.90
CA ARG A 111 -8.46 -7.11 12.02
C ARG A 111 -7.26 -6.38 12.63
N GLY A 112 -7.53 -5.21 13.21
CA GLY A 112 -6.50 -4.41 13.86
C GLY A 112 -5.68 -5.19 14.89
N GLY A 113 -4.36 -5.06 14.83
CA GLY A 113 -3.41 -5.74 15.69
C GLY A 113 -3.14 -7.21 15.35
N VAL A 114 -3.79 -7.78 14.33
CA VAL A 114 -3.49 -9.13 13.83
C VAL A 114 -2.27 -9.09 12.93
N THR A 115 -1.39 -10.08 13.08
CA THR A 115 -0.28 -10.32 12.15
C THR A 115 -0.57 -11.54 11.29
N LEU A 116 -0.49 -11.42 9.97
CA LEU A 116 -0.60 -12.53 9.03
C LEU A 116 0.78 -12.86 8.49
N ALA A 117 1.29 -14.06 8.77
CA ALA A 117 2.68 -14.40 8.48
C ALA A 117 2.87 -15.82 7.95
N SER A 118 4.05 -16.06 7.36
CA SER A 118 4.60 -17.39 7.08
C SER A 118 6.13 -17.32 7.13
N GLY A 119 6.83 -18.42 6.86
CA GLY A 119 8.29 -18.48 6.94
C GLY A 119 9.05 -17.84 5.79
N ARG A 120 8.46 -16.92 5.02
CA ARG A 120 9.22 -16.17 4.00
C ARG A 120 10.41 -15.47 4.68
N GLY A 121 11.61 -15.71 4.13
CA GLY A 121 12.87 -15.17 4.67
C GLY A 121 13.63 -16.14 5.59
N LYS A 122 13.02 -17.25 6.01
CA LYS A 122 13.74 -18.35 6.67
C LYS A 122 14.65 -19.07 5.66
N PRO A 123 15.79 -19.65 6.09
CA PRO A 123 16.67 -20.40 5.20
C PRO A 123 15.91 -21.47 4.40
N GLY A 124 15.97 -21.38 3.07
CA GLY A 124 15.30 -22.31 2.15
C GLY A 124 13.78 -22.18 2.05
N SER A 125 13.15 -21.20 2.71
CA SER A 125 11.69 -21.03 2.71
C SER A 125 11.23 -19.85 1.86
N GLN A 126 10.36 -20.12 0.88
CA GLN A 126 9.69 -19.08 0.11
C GLN A 126 8.47 -18.47 0.83
N GLY A 127 8.07 -19.09 1.95
CA GLY A 127 6.81 -18.81 2.63
C GLY A 127 5.58 -19.27 1.84
N ALA A 128 4.44 -19.17 2.50
CA ALA A 128 3.16 -19.58 1.95
C ALA A 128 2.79 -18.74 0.71
N LEU A 129 2.08 -19.36 -0.24
CA LEU A 129 1.51 -18.69 -1.40
C LEU A 129 -0.01 -18.56 -1.23
N LEU A 130 -0.49 -17.33 -1.08
CA LEU A 130 -1.90 -16.97 -1.16
C LEU A 130 -2.15 -16.37 -2.53
N TYR A 131 -3.09 -16.91 -3.30
CA TYR A 131 -3.30 -16.49 -4.67
C TYR A 131 -4.77 -16.50 -5.08
N SER A 132 -5.09 -15.71 -6.10
CA SER A 132 -6.36 -15.75 -6.82
C SER A 132 -6.06 -15.79 -8.31
N ASN A 133 -6.79 -16.62 -9.05
CA ASN A 133 -6.70 -16.69 -10.51
C ASN A 133 -7.74 -15.78 -11.20
N GLN A 134 -8.53 -15.03 -10.44
CA GLN A 134 -9.53 -14.09 -10.96
C GLN A 134 -8.91 -12.71 -11.20
N LEU A 135 -9.03 -12.19 -12.42
CA LEU A 135 -8.41 -10.93 -12.86
C LEU A 135 -8.90 -9.70 -12.08
N GLU A 136 -10.16 -9.68 -11.66
CA GLU A 136 -10.77 -8.53 -10.97
C GLU A 136 -10.71 -8.64 -9.44
N THR A 137 -9.73 -9.39 -8.90
CA THR A 137 -9.56 -9.52 -7.44
C THR A 137 -8.85 -8.31 -6.86
N LEU A 138 -9.57 -7.21 -6.60
CA LEU A 138 -8.98 -5.99 -6.06
C LEU A 138 -9.87 -5.32 -4.99
N PRO A 139 -9.45 -5.26 -3.71
CA PRO A 139 -8.29 -5.95 -3.10
C PRO A 139 -8.58 -7.40 -2.68
N LEU A 140 -7.55 -8.25 -2.62
CA LEU A 140 -7.67 -9.59 -2.04
C LEU A 140 -7.85 -9.53 -0.51
N PHE A 141 -7.01 -8.75 0.17
CA PHE A 141 -7.08 -8.49 1.60
C PHE A 141 -7.39 -7.03 1.89
N VAL A 142 -8.13 -6.77 2.95
CA VAL A 142 -8.43 -5.41 3.43
C VAL A 142 -8.01 -5.26 4.89
N ALA A 143 -7.25 -4.20 5.17
CA ALA A 143 -6.88 -3.80 6.51
C ALA A 143 -8.06 -3.08 7.18
N THR A 144 -8.62 -3.67 8.24
CA THR A 144 -9.83 -3.13 8.92
C THR A 144 -9.53 -2.45 10.26
N GLY A 145 -8.26 -2.23 10.58
CA GLY A 145 -7.86 -1.55 11.81
C GLY A 145 -6.38 -1.20 11.85
N PRO A 146 -5.92 -0.53 12.93
CA PRO A 146 -4.52 -0.15 13.09
C PRO A 146 -3.63 -1.36 13.41
N ASN A 147 -2.32 -1.18 13.27
CA ASN A 147 -1.30 -2.15 13.72
C ASN A 147 -1.41 -3.56 13.10
N ILE A 148 -1.91 -3.65 11.86
CA ILE A 148 -1.89 -4.89 11.07
C ILE A 148 -0.48 -5.11 10.50
N ARG A 149 -0.02 -6.35 10.47
CA ARG A 149 1.32 -6.73 9.99
C ARG A 149 1.28 -7.93 9.05
#